data_AF-A0A8C2XQ58-F1
#
_entry.id   AF-A0A8C2XQ58-F1
#
_cell.length_a   1.000
_cell.length_b   1.000
_cell.length_c   1.000
_cell.angle_alpha   90.00
_cell.angle_beta   90.00
_cell.angle_gamma   90.00
#
_symmetry.space_group_name_H-M   'P 1'
#
loop_
_entity.id
_entity.type
_entity.pdbx_description
1 polymer ?
#
loop_
_entity_poly.entity_id
_entity_poly.type
_entity_poly.pdbx_seq_one_letter_code
_entity_poly.pdbx_strand_id
1 'polypeptide(L)'
;MFLDTFYFGAKLHRPKIIAIGCILMSFGTFLIAMPHFIIGRVVNMVNKNNNNAVISNIERQSKHALHSLYRESSVSMWMYVFLGNVLRGIGETPVQPLGISYIDDYAQSENAALYIGCVQTISIIGPVFGYLLGSLCAKIYVDIGYVDMETVTISPGDARWVGAWWLGYLIAGTITLMSAVPFWFLPKSLPMPVDKHDTSCTPEQTRFIKDSPTMGHNLLGNPVYITFLFVTILQFNSLIGMVTYKPKYIEQHYGQSASKANFLMGMINIPAVALGMFSGGVIMKKYKLGIMGAAKFAFGTSLLGYFLSLIFLAMGCENSKVAGITVSYTGYEQSLSSDCNSACLCSRREWDPVCGENGITYMSPCLAGCTSSTGTGRNTVFDNCSCVLLADTQQGNLTATLGQCPHRDSCDKMFPYFLALSVLSSFIISLGGTPAFMLLVRCIKPELKSLALGIYTLATRTLAGIPAPIYFGAIIDTTCLKWGIKMCGGRGACRIYNTSAYRILYLGLTLGLRTISFFLCIYGFALLKRHIKKEEKNALTNGSAELESLRKEDRSSVHCEQFIPACNPDRETHL
;
A
#
# COMPACT_ATOMS: atom_id res chain seq x y z
N MET A 1 16.37 -16.16 -0.10
CA MET A 1 15.05 -16.54 0.45
C MET A 1 14.04 -16.99 -0.61
N PHE A 2 13.65 -16.17 -1.60
CA PHE A 2 12.73 -16.62 -2.66
C PHE A 2 13.25 -17.82 -3.48
N LEU A 3 14.55 -17.86 -3.79
CA LEU A 3 15.19 -19.02 -4.42
C LEU A 3 15.22 -20.25 -3.50
N ASP A 4 15.40 -20.05 -2.19
CA ASP A 4 15.45 -21.13 -1.20
C ASP A 4 14.07 -21.78 -1.01
N THR A 5 12.99 -20.98 -1.00
CA THR A 5 11.61 -21.52 -0.93
C THR A 5 11.28 -22.39 -2.15
N PHE A 6 11.80 -22.05 -3.34
CA PHE A 6 11.67 -22.87 -4.54
C PHE A 6 12.50 -24.16 -4.46
N TYR A 7 13.75 -24.07 -3.97
CA TYR A 7 14.65 -25.21 -3.80
C TYR A 7 14.11 -26.24 -2.80
N PHE A 8 13.50 -25.78 -1.70
CA PHE A 8 12.96 -26.63 -0.64
C PHE A 8 11.52 -27.12 -0.90
N GLY A 9 10.71 -26.37 -1.66
CA GLY A 9 9.31 -26.70 -1.94
C GLY A 9 9.10 -28.02 -2.70
N ALA A 10 10.09 -28.47 -3.48
CA ALA A 10 10.01 -29.73 -4.23
C ALA A 10 10.16 -30.99 -3.36
N LYS A 11 10.79 -30.90 -2.18
CA LYS A 11 11.06 -32.05 -1.29
C LYS A 11 10.25 -32.05 0.02
N LEU A 12 9.72 -30.90 0.42
CA LEU A 12 9.07 -30.70 1.71
C LEU A 12 7.53 -30.67 1.64
N HIS A 13 6.89 -30.82 2.80
CA HIS A 13 5.44 -30.83 2.95
C HIS A 13 4.86 -29.40 2.81
N ARG A 14 4.60 -28.96 1.57
CA ARG A 14 4.21 -27.57 1.25
C ARG A 14 3.07 -27.01 2.12
N PRO A 15 1.95 -27.72 2.36
CA PRO A 15 0.90 -27.21 3.25
C PRO A 15 1.39 -26.89 4.67
N LYS A 16 2.27 -27.70 5.25
CA LYS A 16 2.84 -27.45 6.59
C LYS A 16 3.76 -26.24 6.61
N ILE A 17 4.51 -26.00 5.53
CA ILE A 17 5.33 -24.78 5.41
C ILE A 17 4.44 -23.53 5.38
N ILE A 18 3.32 -23.58 4.64
CA ILE A 18 2.33 -22.50 4.63
C ILE A 18 1.78 -22.29 6.04
N ALA A 19 1.43 -23.37 6.75
CA ALA A 19 0.91 -23.29 8.11
C ALA A 19 1.92 -22.65 9.09
N ILE A 20 3.20 -23.04 9.03
CA ILE A 20 4.29 -22.44 9.81
C ILE A 20 4.44 -20.95 9.45
N GLY A 21 4.36 -20.62 8.15
CA GLY A 21 4.37 -19.23 7.67
C GLY A 21 3.22 -18.41 8.27
N CYS A 22 2.00 -18.93 8.30
CA CYS A 22 0.84 -18.27 8.92
C CYS A 22 1.03 -18.08 10.43
N ILE A 23 1.57 -19.07 11.15
CA ILE A 23 1.87 -18.95 12.60
C ILE A 23 2.90 -17.84 12.83
N LEU A 24 3.98 -17.82 12.06
CA LEU A 24 5.02 -16.80 12.15
C LEU A 24 4.48 -15.40 11.81
N MET A 25 3.62 -15.32 10.79
CA MET A 25 2.96 -14.08 10.39
C MET A 25 2.05 -13.57 11.50
N SER A 26 1.27 -14.44 12.14
CA SER A 26 0.42 -14.10 13.28
C SER A 26 1.23 -13.59 14.48
N PHE A 27 2.31 -14.29 14.85
CA PHE A 27 3.20 -13.87 15.93
C PHE A 27 3.82 -12.49 15.65
N GLY A 28 4.29 -12.26 14.41
CA GLY A 28 4.76 -10.96 13.98
C GLY A 28 3.69 -9.87 14.12
N THR A 29 2.44 -10.15 13.72
CA THR A 29 1.32 -9.22 13.87
C THR A 29 1.01 -8.90 15.34
N PHE A 30 1.06 -9.87 16.25
CA PHE A 30 0.88 -9.63 17.68
C PHE A 30 2.00 -8.79 18.28
N LEU A 31 3.25 -9.01 17.87
CA LEU A 31 4.38 -8.19 18.31
C LEU A 31 4.22 -6.71 17.94
N ILE A 32 3.58 -6.40 16.80
CA ILE A 32 3.29 -5.01 16.42
C ILE A 32 2.31 -4.35 17.42
N ALA A 33 1.36 -5.10 17.99
CA ALA A 33 0.38 -4.60 18.96
C ALA A 33 0.96 -4.43 20.38
N MET A 34 2.00 -5.19 20.73
CA MET A 34 2.59 -5.24 22.07
C MET A 34 2.94 -3.90 22.72
N PRO A 35 3.49 -2.89 22.01
CA PRO A 35 3.90 -1.65 22.64
C PRO A 35 2.78 -0.89 23.36
N HIS A 36 1.52 -1.00 22.91
CA HIS A 36 0.38 -0.36 23.57
C HIS A 36 0.22 -0.85 25.02
N PHE A 37 0.29 -2.17 25.22
CA PHE A 37 0.11 -2.80 26.53
C PHE A 37 1.31 -2.57 27.46
N ILE A 38 2.52 -2.47 26.91
CA ILE A 38 3.74 -2.21 27.69
C ILE A 38 3.71 -0.76 28.22
N ILE A 39 3.39 0.21 27.35
CA ILE A 39 3.40 1.64 27.72
C ILE A 39 2.28 1.95 28.72
N GLY A 40 1.06 1.46 28.51
CA GLY A 40 -0.06 1.69 29.42
C GLY A 40 0.25 1.25 30.85
N ARG A 41 1.01 0.16 31.02
CA ARG A 41 1.43 -0.34 32.33
C ARG A 41 2.44 0.58 33.02
N VAL A 42 3.38 1.13 32.27
CA VAL A 42 4.41 2.06 32.78
C VAL A 42 3.77 3.36 33.27
N VAL A 43 2.84 3.94 32.51
CA VAL A 43 2.15 5.19 32.90
C VAL A 43 1.33 5.00 34.18
N ASN A 44 0.60 3.89 34.28
CA ASN A 44 -0.21 3.58 35.46
C ASN A 44 0.64 3.36 36.72
N MET A 45 1.83 2.76 36.60
CA MET A 45 2.77 2.61 37.72
C MET A 45 3.29 3.97 38.21
N VAL A 46 3.59 4.91 37.31
CA VAL A 46 4.05 6.26 37.68
C VAL A 46 2.96 7.04 38.39
N ASN A 47 1.71 7.01 37.89
CA ASN A 47 0.60 7.72 38.52
C ASN A 47 0.27 7.20 39.92
N LYS A 48 0.35 5.88 40.16
CA LYS A 48 0.17 5.31 41.50
C LYS A 48 1.24 5.75 42.50
N ASN A 49 2.49 5.88 42.06
CA ASN A 49 3.58 6.33 42.93
C ASN A 49 3.52 7.82 43.25
N ASN A 50 3.04 8.66 42.34
CA ASN A 50 2.89 10.11 42.59
C ASN A 50 1.79 10.43 43.61
N ASN A 51 0.76 9.59 43.76
CA ASN A 51 -0.27 9.79 44.78
C ASN A 51 0.23 9.51 46.22
N ASN A 52 1.42 8.92 46.37
CA ASN A 52 2.01 8.57 47.66
C ASN A 52 3.23 9.43 48.06
N ALA A 53 3.62 10.43 47.25
CA ALA A 53 4.83 11.22 47.49
C ALA A 53 4.53 12.72 47.74
N VAL A 54 4.80 13.17 48.96
CA VAL A 54 4.77 14.57 49.39
C VAL A 54 5.80 15.40 48.60
N ILE A 55 5.33 16.51 48.03
CA ILE A 55 6.02 17.49 47.16
C ILE A 55 7.03 18.31 48.00
N SER A 56 8.30 18.53 47.61
CA SER A 56 8.66 19.78 46.90
C SER A 56 10.08 19.88 46.30
N ASN A 57 10.99 18.91 46.47
CA ASN A 57 12.35 18.96 45.87
C ASN A 57 12.65 17.85 44.85
N ILE A 58 11.68 16.97 44.57
CA ILE A 58 11.86 15.79 43.71
C ILE A 58 11.37 16.03 42.27
N GLU A 59 10.70 17.14 41.95
CA GLU A 59 10.13 17.36 40.60
C GLU A 59 11.17 17.32 39.48
N ARG A 60 12.38 17.83 39.71
CA ARG A 60 13.42 17.92 38.66
C ARG A 60 14.12 16.57 38.43
N GLN A 61 14.32 15.80 39.49
CA GLN A 61 14.94 14.47 39.45
C GLN A 61 13.94 13.39 39.00
N SER A 62 12.66 13.53 39.38
CA SER A 62 11.54 12.72 38.89
C SER A 62 11.26 12.96 37.40
N LYS A 63 11.27 14.23 36.94
CA LYS A 63 11.14 14.53 35.49
C LYS A 63 12.29 13.91 34.67
N HIS A 64 13.52 13.92 35.19
CA HIS A 64 14.66 13.28 34.51
C HIS A 64 14.59 11.75 34.51
N ALA A 65 14.21 11.12 35.62
CA ALA A 65 14.02 9.66 35.68
C ALA A 65 12.86 9.21 34.77
N LEU A 66 11.73 9.92 34.79
CA LEU A 66 10.60 9.71 33.91
C LEU A 66 10.99 9.89 32.43
N HIS A 67 11.79 10.91 32.12
CA HIS A 67 12.33 11.16 30.78
C HIS A 67 13.22 10.01 30.29
N SER A 68 14.11 9.50 31.13
CA SER A 68 14.95 8.34 30.79
C SER A 68 14.12 7.08 30.53
N LEU A 69 13.12 6.82 31.38
CA LEU A 69 12.21 5.68 31.25
C LEU A 69 11.36 5.74 29.98
N TYR A 70 10.83 6.93 29.64
CA TYR A 70 10.09 7.15 28.40
C TYR A 70 10.98 7.05 27.16
N ARG A 71 12.23 7.53 27.23
CA ARG A 71 13.20 7.41 26.13
C ARG A 71 13.54 5.96 25.85
N GLU A 72 13.84 5.17 26.88
CA GLU A 72 14.09 3.72 26.76
C GLU A 72 12.86 2.99 26.22
N SER A 73 11.66 3.32 26.71
CA SER A 73 10.39 2.75 26.22
C SER A 73 10.13 3.09 24.75
N SER A 74 10.47 4.30 24.30
CA SER A 74 10.28 4.72 22.91
C SER A 74 11.21 4.00 21.92
N VAL A 75 12.45 3.71 22.34
CA VAL A 75 13.41 2.92 21.55
C VAL A 75 12.97 1.45 21.51
N SER A 76 12.49 0.92 22.64
CA SER A 76 11.92 -0.43 22.73
C SER A 76 10.72 -0.62 21.80
N MET A 77 9.81 0.37 21.70
CA MET A 77 8.62 0.32 20.85
C MET A 77 8.94 0.11 19.36
N TRP A 78 9.87 0.87 18.80
CA TRP A 78 10.23 0.74 17.38
C TRP A 78 10.85 -0.61 17.06
N MET A 79 11.55 -1.22 18.01
CA MET A 79 12.13 -2.55 17.84
C MET A 79 11.06 -3.63 17.71
N TYR A 80 10.00 -3.59 18.53
CA TYR A 80 8.86 -4.51 18.41
C TYR A 80 8.13 -4.36 17.07
N VAL A 81 7.87 -3.12 16.65
CA VAL A 81 7.21 -2.85 15.36
C VAL A 81 8.09 -3.33 14.20
N PHE A 82 9.40 -3.06 14.24
CA PHE A 82 10.33 -3.51 13.21
C PHE A 82 10.41 -5.04 13.13
N LEU A 83 10.66 -5.69 14.27
CA LEU A 83 10.75 -7.15 14.34
C LEU A 83 9.43 -7.82 13.93
N GLY A 84 8.30 -7.28 14.36
CA GLY A 84 6.98 -7.75 13.96
C GLY A 84 6.76 -7.69 12.45
N ASN A 85 7.18 -6.59 11.80
CA ASN A 85 7.11 -6.48 10.33
C ASN A 85 8.04 -7.45 9.60
N VAL A 86 9.25 -7.69 10.13
CA VAL A 86 10.20 -8.68 9.58
C VAL A 86 9.58 -10.08 9.64
N LEU A 87 9.07 -10.48 10.81
CA LEU A 87 8.44 -11.79 11.00
C LEU A 87 7.19 -11.95 10.13
N ARG A 88 6.38 -10.89 10.01
CA ARG A 88 5.22 -10.85 9.09
C ARG A 88 5.64 -11.09 7.65
N GLY A 89 6.71 -10.43 7.19
CA GLY A 89 7.24 -10.60 5.84
C GLY A 89 7.79 -12.01 5.57
N ILE A 90 8.51 -12.59 6.53
CA ILE A 90 9.01 -13.97 6.44
C ILE A 90 7.85 -14.96 6.35
N GLY A 91 6.82 -14.79 7.21
CA GLY A 91 5.65 -15.65 7.24
C GLY A 91 4.75 -15.56 6.00
N GLU A 92 4.64 -14.36 5.39
CA GLU A 92 3.87 -14.11 4.16
C GLU A 92 4.53 -14.74 2.92
N THR A 93 5.86 -14.73 2.85
CA THR A 93 6.65 -15.15 1.67
C THR A 93 6.27 -16.52 1.08
N PRO A 94 6.11 -17.61 1.86
CA PRO A 94 5.78 -18.93 1.31
C PRO A 94 4.31 -19.10 0.90
N VAL A 95 3.38 -18.27 1.39
CA VAL A 95 1.93 -18.51 1.27
C VAL A 95 1.49 -18.55 -0.19
N GLN A 96 1.79 -17.51 -0.96
CA GLN A 96 1.30 -17.38 -2.32
C GLN A 96 2.05 -18.30 -3.32
N PRO A 97 3.40 -18.37 -3.34
CA PRO A 97 4.11 -19.24 -4.27
C PRO A 97 3.84 -20.73 -4.02
N LEU A 98 3.89 -21.18 -2.76
CA LEU A 98 3.65 -22.59 -2.44
C LEU A 98 2.17 -22.95 -2.63
N GLY A 99 1.24 -22.06 -2.27
CA GLY A 99 -0.19 -22.28 -2.46
C GLY A 99 -0.55 -22.47 -3.94
N ILE A 100 -0.08 -21.58 -4.82
CA ILE A 100 -0.31 -21.69 -6.27
C ILE A 100 0.34 -22.94 -6.83
N SER A 101 1.59 -23.25 -6.46
CA SER A 101 2.27 -24.47 -6.94
C SER A 101 1.58 -25.75 -6.49
N TYR A 102 1.01 -25.78 -5.29
CA TYR A 102 0.29 -26.95 -4.77
C TYR A 102 -1.03 -27.15 -5.53
N ILE A 103 -1.76 -26.06 -5.81
CA ILE A 103 -2.98 -26.12 -6.63
C ILE A 103 -2.63 -26.57 -8.05
N ASP A 104 -1.58 -26.02 -8.64
CA ASP A 104 -1.17 -26.36 -9.99
C ASP A 104 -0.72 -27.82 -10.08
N ASP A 105 0.04 -28.37 -9.13
CA ASP A 105 0.51 -29.76 -9.22
C ASP A 105 -0.62 -30.79 -9.07
N TYR A 106 -1.63 -30.52 -8.24
CA TYR A 106 -2.66 -31.51 -7.90
C TYR A 106 -4.02 -31.29 -8.56
N ALA A 107 -4.32 -30.11 -9.11
CA ALA A 107 -5.54 -29.91 -9.88
C ALA A 107 -5.39 -30.43 -11.32
N GLN A 108 -6.49 -30.91 -11.91
CA GLN A 108 -6.56 -31.19 -13.34
C GLN A 108 -6.23 -29.93 -14.15
N SER A 109 -5.54 -30.07 -15.28
CA SER A 109 -5.06 -28.96 -16.12
C SER A 109 -6.18 -28.01 -16.55
N GLU A 110 -7.38 -28.54 -16.80
CA GLU A 110 -8.59 -27.78 -17.12
C GLU A 110 -9.10 -26.91 -15.95
N ASN A 111 -8.95 -27.37 -14.70
CA ASN A 111 -9.51 -26.74 -13.50
C ASN A 111 -8.47 -25.89 -12.74
N ALA A 112 -7.17 -26.15 -12.92
CA ALA A 112 -6.08 -25.45 -12.24
C ALA A 112 -6.12 -23.93 -12.47
N ALA A 113 -6.35 -23.50 -13.71
CA ALA A 113 -6.45 -22.09 -14.07
C ALA A 113 -7.60 -21.38 -13.35
N LEU A 114 -8.74 -22.07 -13.17
CA LEU A 114 -9.91 -21.54 -12.47
C LEU A 114 -9.62 -21.38 -10.97
N TYR A 115 -9.02 -22.39 -10.33
CA TYR A 115 -8.67 -22.32 -8.90
C TYR A 115 -7.62 -21.26 -8.60
N ILE A 116 -6.58 -21.14 -9.43
CA ILE A 116 -5.58 -20.07 -9.29
C ILE A 116 -6.23 -18.69 -9.48
N GLY A 117 -7.17 -18.56 -10.42
CA GLY A 117 -7.98 -17.36 -10.60
C GLY A 117 -8.75 -16.98 -9.35
N CYS A 118 -9.46 -17.94 -8.73
CA CYS A 118 -10.19 -17.72 -7.48
C CYS A 118 -9.28 -17.23 -6.34
N VAL A 119 -8.11 -17.85 -6.16
CA VAL A 119 -7.14 -17.43 -5.12
C VAL A 119 -6.69 -15.98 -5.35
N GLN A 120 -6.37 -15.60 -6.58
CA GLN A 120 -5.96 -14.22 -6.91
C GLN A 120 -7.09 -13.20 -6.68
N THR A 121 -8.33 -13.55 -7.00
CA THR A 121 -9.48 -12.68 -6.73
C THR A 121 -9.70 -12.49 -5.22
N ILE A 122 -9.61 -13.55 -4.41
CA ILE A 122 -9.72 -13.46 -2.95
C ILE A 122 -8.61 -12.55 -2.38
N SER A 123 -7.38 -12.64 -2.90
CA SER A 123 -6.28 -11.76 -2.51
C SER A 123 -6.55 -10.27 -2.76
N ILE A 124 -7.35 -9.92 -3.78
CA ILE A 124 -7.75 -8.53 -4.08
C ILE A 124 -8.86 -8.04 -3.14
N ILE A 125 -9.71 -8.95 -2.62
CA ILE A 125 -10.78 -8.61 -1.68
C ILE A 125 -10.21 -8.33 -0.28
N GLY A 126 -9.12 -9.01 0.12
CA GLY A 126 -8.48 -8.82 1.43
C GLY A 126 -8.27 -7.35 1.86
N PRO A 127 -7.69 -6.49 1.00
CA PRO A 127 -7.57 -5.05 1.26
C PRO A 127 -8.89 -4.34 1.63
N VAL A 128 -10.04 -4.72 1.05
CA VAL A 128 -11.35 -4.14 1.41
C VAL A 128 -11.64 -4.36 2.90
N PHE A 129 -11.50 -5.61 3.36
CA PHE A 129 -11.67 -5.95 4.78
C PHE A 129 -10.61 -5.28 5.67
N GLY A 130 -9.38 -5.12 5.19
CA GLY A 130 -8.32 -4.40 5.91
C GLY A 130 -8.67 -2.92 6.15
N TYR A 131 -9.15 -2.22 5.13
CA TYR A 131 -9.58 -0.82 5.27
C TYR A 131 -10.84 -0.68 6.14
N LEU A 132 -11.78 -1.63 6.06
CA LEU A 132 -12.96 -1.65 6.92
C LEU A 132 -12.58 -1.86 8.38
N LEU A 133 -11.73 -2.84 8.68
CA LEU A 133 -11.21 -3.08 10.02
C LEU A 133 -10.43 -1.85 10.53
N GLY A 134 -9.61 -1.24 9.68
CA GLY A 134 -8.89 0.00 9.98
C GLY A 134 -9.83 1.18 10.26
N SER A 135 -10.96 1.28 9.54
CA SER A 135 -12.00 2.29 9.80
C SER A 135 -12.66 2.09 11.16
N LEU A 136 -13.02 0.85 11.50
CA LEU A 136 -13.60 0.51 12.80
C LEU A 136 -12.63 0.82 13.94
N CYS A 137 -11.38 0.38 13.82
CA CYS A 137 -10.33 0.65 14.82
C CYS A 137 -10.04 2.15 14.94
N ALA A 138 -10.08 2.91 13.84
CA ALA A 138 -9.91 4.36 13.84
C ALA A 138 -11.08 5.10 14.52
N LYS A 139 -12.29 4.53 14.52
CA LYS A 139 -13.48 5.12 15.15
C LYS A 139 -13.51 4.91 16.68
N ILE A 140 -12.81 3.91 17.18
CA ILE A 140 -12.73 3.57 18.60
C ILE A 140 -11.52 4.28 19.22
N TYR A 141 -11.69 4.94 20.37
CA TYR A 141 -10.58 5.63 21.04
C TYR A 141 -9.52 4.64 21.54
N VAL A 142 -8.24 5.03 21.47
CA VAL A 142 -7.09 4.17 21.78
C VAL A 142 -7.11 3.56 23.20
N ASP A 143 -7.62 4.31 24.19
CA ASP A 143 -7.65 3.91 25.60
C ASP A 143 -9.04 3.40 26.04
N ILE A 144 -9.77 2.77 25.11
CA ILE A 144 -11.04 2.14 25.42
C ILE A 144 -10.91 1.13 26.58
N GLY A 145 -11.80 1.24 27.57
CA GLY A 145 -11.80 0.43 28.79
C GLY A 145 -10.92 0.97 29.93
N TYR A 146 -10.09 2.00 29.68
CA TYR A 146 -9.29 2.67 30.71
C TYR A 146 -9.84 4.05 31.10
N VAL A 147 -10.56 4.72 30.19
CA VAL A 147 -11.13 6.06 30.39
C VAL A 147 -12.63 6.03 30.12
N ASP A 148 -13.40 6.73 30.95
CA ASP A 148 -14.83 6.92 30.71
C ASP A 148 -15.06 7.86 29.53
N MET A 149 -15.70 7.34 28.48
CA MET A 149 -15.96 8.04 27.23
C MET A 149 -16.83 9.29 27.40
N GLU A 150 -17.64 9.36 28.47
CA GLU A 150 -18.47 10.54 28.76
C GLU A 150 -17.63 11.74 29.24
N THR A 151 -16.45 11.48 29.82
CA THR A 151 -15.54 12.53 30.29
C THR A 151 -14.57 13.02 29.21
N VAL A 152 -14.48 12.30 28.09
CA VAL A 152 -13.54 12.59 27.01
C VAL A 152 -14.03 13.77 26.16
N THR A 153 -13.24 14.84 26.09
CA THR A 153 -13.55 16.08 25.35
C THR A 153 -13.25 16.00 23.84
N ILE A 154 -12.58 14.94 23.37
CA ILE A 154 -12.16 14.79 21.97
C ILE A 154 -13.13 13.95 21.13
N SER A 155 -13.22 14.30 19.85
CA SER A 155 -14.04 13.60 18.84
C SER A 155 -13.17 12.96 17.75
N PRO A 156 -13.68 11.99 16.96
CA PRO A 156 -12.91 11.35 15.87
C PRO A 156 -12.41 12.28 14.75
N GLY A 157 -12.89 13.52 14.70
CA GLY A 157 -12.41 14.55 13.77
C GLY A 157 -11.25 15.38 14.33
N ASP A 158 -10.94 15.28 15.62
CA ASP A 158 -9.85 16.04 16.25
C ASP A 158 -8.49 15.41 15.93
N ALA A 159 -7.48 16.22 15.59
CA ALA A 159 -6.10 15.78 15.34
C ALA A 159 -5.42 15.09 16.55
N ARG A 160 -6.02 15.17 17.74
CA ARG A 160 -5.59 14.43 18.94
C ARG A 160 -6.16 13.03 19.02
N TRP A 161 -7.20 12.73 18.25
CA TRP A 161 -7.84 11.43 18.25
C TRP A 161 -6.89 10.38 17.70
N VAL A 162 -6.58 9.41 18.54
CA VAL A 162 -5.84 8.21 18.13
C VAL A 162 -6.81 7.04 18.23
N GLY A 163 -7.01 6.36 17.10
CA GLY A 163 -7.80 5.15 17.06
C GLY A 163 -7.15 3.99 17.81
N ALA A 164 -7.92 2.97 18.17
CA ALA A 164 -7.46 1.71 18.73
C ALA A 164 -6.70 0.85 17.69
N TRP A 165 -5.58 1.36 17.19
CA TRP A 165 -4.75 0.74 16.15
C TRP A 165 -4.27 -0.67 16.52
N TRP A 166 -4.01 -0.92 17.81
CA TRP A 166 -3.56 -2.21 18.35
C TRP A 166 -4.62 -3.30 18.19
N LEU A 167 -5.92 -2.94 18.25
CA LEU A 167 -7.04 -3.88 18.17
C LEU A 167 -7.09 -4.54 16.79
N GLY A 168 -6.84 -3.77 15.73
CA GLY A 168 -6.81 -4.28 14.37
C GLY A 168 -5.74 -5.35 14.17
N TYR A 169 -4.57 -5.17 14.77
CA TYR A 169 -3.49 -6.16 14.74
C TYR A 169 -3.85 -7.43 15.53
N LEU A 170 -4.52 -7.31 16.68
CA LEU A 170 -4.97 -8.49 17.43
C LEU A 170 -6.01 -9.31 16.65
N ILE A 171 -6.99 -8.64 16.04
CA ILE A 171 -8.02 -9.30 15.23
C ILE A 171 -7.37 -9.97 14.01
N ALA A 172 -6.55 -9.24 13.25
CA ALA A 172 -5.87 -9.78 12.08
C ALA A 172 -4.92 -10.93 12.42
N GLY A 173 -4.16 -10.82 13.52
CA GLY A 173 -3.26 -11.86 14.01
C GLY A 173 -4.02 -13.14 14.40
N THR A 174 -5.17 -13.00 15.05
CA THR A 174 -6.02 -14.13 15.45
C THR A 174 -6.62 -14.83 14.23
N ILE A 175 -7.18 -14.09 13.28
CA ILE A 175 -7.72 -14.65 12.03
C ILE A 175 -6.62 -15.42 11.27
N THR A 176 -5.42 -14.83 11.18
CA THR A 176 -4.25 -15.47 10.54
C THR A 176 -3.82 -16.74 11.27
N LEU A 177 -3.88 -16.76 12.60
CA LEU A 177 -3.54 -17.94 13.38
C LEU A 177 -4.55 -19.07 13.14
N MET A 178 -5.84 -18.73 13.12
CA MET A 178 -6.91 -19.67 12.82
C MET A 178 -6.78 -20.24 11.41
N SER A 179 -6.37 -19.42 10.44
CA SER A 179 -6.19 -19.90 9.06
C SER A 179 -5.03 -20.88 8.91
N ALA A 180 -4.10 -20.98 9.87
CA ALA A 180 -3.04 -21.98 9.85
C ALA A 180 -3.55 -23.40 10.10
N VAL A 181 -4.64 -23.55 10.88
CA VAL A 181 -5.16 -24.84 11.34
C VAL A 181 -5.56 -25.77 10.18
N PRO A 182 -6.34 -25.34 9.17
CA PRO A 182 -6.70 -26.20 8.05
C PRO A 182 -5.50 -26.75 7.27
N PHE A 183 -4.41 -25.97 7.15
CA PHE A 183 -3.23 -26.39 6.41
C PHE A 183 -2.46 -27.54 7.07
N TRP A 184 -2.64 -27.76 8.38
CA TRP A 184 -2.04 -28.90 9.09
C TRP A 184 -2.70 -30.24 8.74
N PHE A 185 -3.97 -30.22 8.33
CA PHE A 185 -4.74 -31.42 7.98
C PHE A 185 -4.63 -31.79 6.50
N LEU A 186 -4.08 -30.91 5.66
CA LEU A 186 -3.85 -31.22 4.25
C LEU A 186 -2.74 -32.27 4.09
N PRO A 187 -2.90 -33.27 3.22
CA PRO A 187 -1.88 -34.30 2.99
C PRO A 187 -0.64 -33.73 2.31
N LYS A 188 0.49 -34.44 2.42
CA LYS A 188 1.75 -34.05 1.75
C LYS A 188 1.60 -34.01 0.23
N SER A 189 0.85 -34.97 -0.30
CA SER A 189 0.61 -35.19 -1.71
C SER A 189 -0.78 -35.77 -1.92
N LEU A 190 -1.48 -35.27 -2.93
CA LEU A 190 -2.71 -35.86 -3.44
C LEU A 190 -2.36 -36.78 -4.63
N PRO A 191 -3.26 -37.69 -5.05
CA PRO A 191 -3.07 -38.44 -6.29
C PRO A 191 -2.88 -37.47 -7.45
N MET A 192 -1.77 -37.57 -8.18
CA MET A 192 -1.52 -36.71 -9.34
C MET A 192 -2.42 -37.13 -10.51
N PRO A 193 -2.95 -36.19 -11.30
CA PRO A 193 -3.65 -36.50 -12.54
C PRO A 193 -2.73 -37.24 -13.52
N VAL A 194 -3.28 -38.23 -14.25
CA VAL A 194 -2.54 -39.08 -15.20
C VAL A 194 -1.77 -38.23 -16.24
N ASP A 195 -2.38 -37.15 -16.74
CA ASP A 195 -1.78 -36.25 -17.73
C ASP A 195 -0.50 -35.53 -17.24
N LYS A 196 -0.26 -35.46 -15.92
CA LYS A 196 0.92 -34.81 -15.33
C LYS A 196 2.02 -35.80 -14.95
N HIS A 197 1.72 -37.09 -14.95
CA HIS A 197 2.68 -38.15 -14.65
C HIS A 197 3.81 -38.16 -15.70
N ASP A 198 3.48 -38.02 -16.99
CA ASP A 198 4.43 -38.06 -18.10
C ASP A 198 5.32 -36.80 -18.21
N THR A 199 4.92 -35.68 -17.60
CA THR A 199 5.71 -34.43 -17.60
C THR A 199 6.66 -34.33 -16.40
N SER A 200 6.42 -35.09 -15.33
CA SER A 200 7.13 -34.96 -14.04
C SER A 200 8.53 -35.59 -14.01
N CYS A 201 8.92 -36.31 -15.06
CA CYS A 201 10.22 -36.97 -15.18
C CYS A 201 10.89 -36.68 -16.55
N THR A 202 11.11 -35.41 -16.89
CA THR A 202 12.14 -35.07 -17.89
C THR A 202 13.41 -34.57 -17.20
N PRO A 203 14.61 -34.99 -17.66
CA PRO A 203 15.91 -34.55 -17.13
C PRO A 203 16.22 -33.04 -17.30
N GLU A 204 15.24 -32.24 -17.76
CA GLU A 204 15.32 -30.80 -17.95
C GLU A 204 15.14 -30.00 -16.64
N GLN A 205 14.28 -30.46 -15.71
CA GLN A 205 14.09 -29.76 -14.41
C GLN A 205 15.34 -29.81 -13.52
N THR A 206 16.15 -30.87 -13.62
CA THR A 206 17.42 -31.01 -12.91
C THR A 206 18.54 -30.17 -13.53
N ARG A 207 18.47 -29.83 -14.83
CA ARG A 207 19.40 -28.89 -15.49
C ARG A 207 19.13 -27.44 -15.12
N PHE A 208 17.87 -27.08 -14.88
CA PHE A 208 17.45 -25.75 -14.41
C PHE A 208 18.18 -25.28 -13.14
N ILE A 209 18.58 -26.24 -12.29
CA ILE A 209 19.21 -26.03 -10.98
C ILE A 209 20.72 -25.79 -11.11
N LYS A 210 21.38 -26.28 -12.18
CA LYS A 210 22.83 -26.13 -12.37
C LYS A 210 23.22 -24.87 -13.16
N ASP A 211 22.29 -24.32 -13.95
CA ASP A 211 22.54 -23.18 -14.86
C ASP A 211 21.99 -21.82 -14.36
N SER A 212 21.52 -21.75 -13.11
CA SER A 212 20.86 -20.57 -12.51
C SER A 212 21.61 -19.22 -12.66
N PRO A 213 22.94 -19.10 -12.44
CA PRO A 213 23.63 -17.81 -12.56
C PRO A 213 23.76 -17.34 -14.02
N THR A 214 24.02 -18.26 -14.96
CA THR A 214 24.20 -17.96 -16.40
C THR A 214 22.87 -17.55 -17.04
N MET A 215 21.78 -18.18 -16.61
CA MET A 215 20.44 -17.94 -17.10
C MET A 215 19.86 -16.60 -16.60
N GLY A 216 20.14 -16.23 -15.34
CA GLY A 216 19.82 -14.92 -14.79
C GLY A 216 20.55 -13.78 -15.50
N HIS A 217 21.84 -13.96 -15.81
CA HIS A 217 22.64 -12.98 -16.57
C HIS A 217 22.08 -12.74 -17.98
N ASN A 218 21.65 -13.80 -18.67
CA ASN A 218 21.03 -13.69 -19.99
C ASN A 218 19.65 -13.02 -19.98
N LEU A 219 18.88 -13.16 -18.89
CA LEU A 219 17.59 -12.47 -18.71
C LEU A 219 17.77 -10.98 -18.37
N LEU A 220 18.70 -10.66 -17.47
CA LEU A 220 19.07 -9.28 -17.12
C LEU A 220 19.76 -8.55 -18.29
N GLY A 221 20.34 -9.30 -19.24
CA GLY A 221 20.87 -8.74 -20.49
C GLY A 221 19.81 -8.37 -21.54
N ASN A 222 18.53 -8.74 -21.35
CA ASN A 222 17.48 -8.39 -22.31
C ASN A 222 17.00 -6.93 -22.11
N PRO A 223 17.26 -6.03 -23.06
CA PRO A 223 16.95 -4.61 -22.91
C PRO A 223 15.44 -4.33 -22.80
N VAL A 224 14.57 -5.18 -23.36
CA VAL A 224 13.11 -5.04 -23.26
C VAL A 224 12.65 -5.34 -21.84
N TYR A 225 13.15 -6.42 -21.24
CA TYR A 225 12.77 -6.82 -19.87
C TYR A 225 13.25 -5.80 -18.84
N ILE A 226 14.49 -5.32 -18.96
CA ILE A 226 15.04 -4.30 -18.05
C ILE A 226 14.27 -2.99 -18.16
N THR A 227 13.99 -2.52 -19.38
CA THR A 227 13.19 -1.30 -19.58
C THR A 227 11.79 -1.46 -18.96
N PHE A 228 11.14 -2.61 -19.17
CA PHE A 228 9.85 -2.91 -18.56
C PHE A 228 9.92 -2.94 -17.03
N LEU A 229 11.00 -3.49 -16.46
CA LEU A 229 11.21 -3.53 -15.02
C LEU A 229 11.31 -2.12 -14.43
N PHE A 230 12.11 -1.23 -15.02
CA PHE A 230 12.23 0.16 -14.58
C PHE A 230 10.92 0.94 -14.70
N VAL A 231 10.21 0.80 -15.83
CA VAL A 231 8.87 1.37 -16.02
C VAL A 231 7.96 0.93 -14.88
N THR A 232 7.94 -0.37 -14.59
CA THR A 232 7.03 -0.91 -13.60
C THR A 232 7.41 -0.47 -12.19
N ILE A 233 8.70 -0.41 -11.85
CA ILE A 233 9.17 0.11 -10.55
C ILE A 233 8.69 1.56 -10.34
N LEU A 234 8.80 2.43 -11.35
CA LEU A 234 8.35 3.82 -11.23
C LEU A 234 6.83 3.93 -11.10
N GLN A 235 6.06 3.15 -11.87
CA GLN A 235 4.60 3.14 -11.77
C GLN A 235 4.13 2.60 -10.42
N PHE A 236 4.72 1.51 -9.92
CA PHE A 236 4.40 0.97 -8.61
C PHE A 236 4.82 1.93 -7.48
N ASN A 237 5.94 2.65 -7.60
CA ASN A 237 6.35 3.67 -6.63
C ASN A 237 5.27 4.75 -6.51
N SER A 238 4.83 5.30 -7.65
CA SER A 238 3.77 6.30 -7.73
C SER A 238 2.46 5.76 -7.13
N LEU A 239 2.08 4.52 -7.47
CA LEU A 239 0.86 3.89 -6.97
C LEU A 239 0.90 3.66 -5.45
N ILE A 240 1.99 3.11 -4.92
CA ILE A 240 2.13 2.82 -3.48
C ILE A 240 2.14 4.10 -2.67
N GLY A 241 2.88 5.14 -3.11
CA GLY A 241 2.88 6.44 -2.47
C GLY A 241 1.48 7.07 -2.43
N MET A 242 0.75 6.99 -3.55
CA MET A 242 -0.62 7.49 -3.64
C MET A 242 -1.58 6.71 -2.72
N VAL A 243 -1.54 5.37 -2.72
CA VAL A 243 -2.46 4.57 -1.89
C VAL A 243 -2.18 4.75 -0.39
N THR A 244 -0.90 4.83 0.00
CA THR A 244 -0.48 4.91 1.40
C THR A 244 -0.92 6.21 2.07
N TYR A 245 -0.75 7.35 1.40
CA TYR A 245 -1.02 8.66 1.99
C TYR A 245 -2.37 9.25 1.61
N LYS A 246 -3.15 8.62 0.70
CA LYS A 246 -4.49 9.12 0.33
C LYS A 246 -5.47 9.23 1.50
N PRO A 247 -5.58 8.27 2.46
CA PRO A 247 -6.44 8.47 3.62
C PRO A 247 -6.03 9.69 4.45
N LYS A 248 -4.72 9.87 4.67
CA LYS A 248 -4.17 11.02 5.40
C LYS A 248 -4.37 12.33 4.64
N TYR A 249 -4.24 12.31 3.32
CA TYR A 249 -4.55 13.45 2.45
C TYR A 249 -6.03 13.83 2.59
N ILE A 250 -6.95 12.87 2.59
CA ILE A 250 -8.38 13.15 2.80
C ILE A 250 -8.64 13.73 4.19
N GLU A 251 -7.97 13.20 5.20
CA GLU A 251 -8.08 13.68 6.58
C GLU A 251 -7.62 15.13 6.73
N GLN A 252 -6.43 15.45 6.20
CA GLN A 252 -5.80 16.75 6.39
C GLN A 252 -6.26 17.81 5.39
N HIS A 253 -6.59 17.43 4.15
CA HIS A 253 -6.97 18.36 3.08
C HIS A 253 -8.46 18.70 3.10
N TYR A 254 -9.32 17.73 3.42
CA TYR A 254 -10.78 17.88 3.42
C TYR A 254 -11.40 17.81 4.83
N GLY A 255 -10.59 17.78 5.89
CA GLY A 255 -11.05 17.77 7.28
C GLY A 255 -11.90 16.56 7.67
N GLN A 256 -11.81 15.45 6.94
CA GLN A 256 -12.60 14.25 7.23
C GLN A 256 -11.92 13.42 8.33
N SER A 257 -12.70 12.69 9.16
CA SER A 257 -12.09 11.80 10.14
C SER A 257 -11.32 10.64 9.47
N ALA A 258 -10.27 10.14 10.14
CA ALA A 258 -9.49 8.99 9.67
C ALA A 258 -10.37 7.76 9.41
N SER A 259 -11.38 7.54 10.27
CA SER A 259 -12.35 6.44 10.10
C SER A 259 -13.16 6.56 8.81
N LYS A 260 -13.68 7.74 8.49
CA LYS A 260 -14.45 8.01 7.26
C LYS A 260 -13.56 7.90 6.03
N ALA A 261 -12.33 8.42 6.07
CA ALA A 261 -11.37 8.29 4.98
C ALA A 261 -11.06 6.82 4.67
N ASN A 262 -10.75 6.01 5.70
CA ASN A 262 -10.48 4.58 5.54
C ASN A 262 -11.69 3.81 4.99
N PHE A 263 -12.90 4.12 5.46
CA PHE A 263 -14.13 3.51 4.97
C PHE A 263 -14.33 3.75 3.46
N LEU A 264 -14.20 5.01 3.01
CA LEU A 264 -14.38 5.38 1.60
C LEU A 264 -13.31 4.76 0.70
N MET A 265 -12.08 4.61 1.21
CA MET A 265 -11.01 3.92 0.49
C MET A 265 -11.32 2.42 0.33
N GLY A 266 -11.75 1.75 1.39
CA GLY A 266 -12.09 0.33 1.37
C GLY A 266 -13.32 0.00 0.52
N MET A 267 -14.42 0.73 0.70
CA MET A 267 -15.71 0.40 0.09
C MET A 267 -15.90 0.91 -1.32
N ILE A 268 -15.22 2.00 -1.71
CA ILE A 268 -15.49 2.66 -2.98
C ILE A 268 -14.29 2.55 -3.92
N ASN A 269 -13.08 2.90 -3.45
CA ASN A 269 -11.91 2.92 -4.33
C ASN A 269 -11.39 1.52 -4.68
N ILE A 270 -11.26 0.62 -3.69
CA ILE A 270 -10.69 -0.72 -3.95
C ILE A 270 -11.58 -1.56 -4.88
N PRO A 271 -12.91 -1.63 -4.68
CA PRO A 271 -13.79 -2.32 -5.62
C PRO A 271 -13.71 -1.76 -7.03
N ALA A 272 -13.56 -0.44 -7.20
CA ALA A 272 -13.36 0.16 -8.52
C ALA A 272 -12.07 -0.31 -9.19
N VAL A 273 -10.96 -0.45 -8.45
CA VAL A 273 -9.71 -1.03 -8.95
C VAL A 273 -9.90 -2.49 -9.35
N ALA A 274 -10.58 -3.29 -8.53
CA ALA A 274 -10.86 -4.70 -8.83
C ALA A 274 -11.72 -4.84 -10.09
N LEU A 275 -12.79 -4.06 -10.21
CA LEU A 275 -13.68 -4.03 -11.37
C LEU A 275 -12.93 -3.60 -12.65
N GLY A 276 -12.04 -2.61 -12.56
CA GLY A 276 -11.26 -2.18 -13.71
C GLY A 276 -10.22 -3.23 -14.14
N MET A 277 -9.51 -3.88 -13.22
CA MET A 277 -8.61 -5.00 -13.57
C MET A 277 -9.34 -6.15 -14.25
N PHE A 278 -10.51 -6.54 -13.71
CA PHE A 278 -11.35 -7.58 -14.30
C PHE A 278 -11.85 -7.18 -15.70
N SER A 279 -12.40 -5.98 -15.82
CA SER A 279 -12.91 -5.43 -17.09
C SER A 279 -11.80 -5.33 -18.14
N GLY A 280 -10.58 -4.94 -17.76
CA GLY A 280 -9.41 -4.94 -18.63
C GLY A 280 -9.06 -6.32 -19.18
N GLY A 281 -9.20 -7.37 -18.37
CA GLY A 281 -9.05 -8.76 -18.80
C GLY A 281 -10.16 -9.19 -19.77
N VAL A 282 -11.41 -8.82 -19.51
CA VAL A 282 -12.55 -9.10 -20.41
C VAL A 282 -12.38 -8.41 -21.75
N ILE A 283 -11.95 -7.14 -21.77
CA ILE A 283 -11.66 -6.39 -23.01
C ILE A 283 -10.55 -7.08 -23.80
N MET A 284 -9.47 -7.48 -23.12
CA MET A 284 -8.36 -8.20 -23.77
C MET A 284 -8.80 -9.52 -24.40
N LYS A 285 -9.72 -10.26 -23.76
CA LYS A 285 -10.32 -11.50 -24.29
C LYS A 285 -11.27 -11.22 -25.46
N LYS A 286 -12.22 -10.28 -25.28
CA LYS A 286 -13.27 -9.97 -26.27
C LYS A 286 -12.69 -9.45 -27.59
N TYR A 287 -11.69 -8.57 -27.51
CA TYR A 287 -11.04 -8.00 -28.69
C TYR A 287 -9.79 -8.79 -29.14
N LYS A 288 -9.50 -9.94 -28.50
CA LYS A 288 -8.33 -10.79 -28.79
C LYS A 288 -7.04 -9.97 -28.95
N LEU A 289 -6.78 -9.07 -28.00
CA LEU A 289 -5.64 -8.16 -28.10
C LEU A 289 -4.31 -8.94 -28.09
N GLY A 290 -3.55 -8.81 -29.18
CA GLY A 290 -2.17 -9.28 -29.27
C GLY A 290 -1.23 -8.47 -28.37
N ILE A 291 0.06 -8.82 -28.33
CA ILE A 291 1.07 -8.17 -27.47
C ILE A 291 1.10 -6.65 -27.72
N MET A 292 1.17 -6.22 -28.98
CA MET A 292 1.20 -4.79 -29.32
C MET A 292 -0.14 -4.08 -28.99
N GLY A 293 -1.27 -4.77 -29.14
CA GLY A 293 -2.58 -4.23 -28.80
C GLY A 293 -2.78 -4.04 -27.30
N ALA A 294 -2.38 -5.04 -26.50
CA ALA A 294 -2.40 -4.98 -25.04
C ALA A 294 -1.48 -3.87 -24.51
N ALA A 295 -0.30 -3.71 -25.11
CA ALA A 295 0.63 -2.65 -24.76
C ALA A 295 0.02 -1.27 -25.03
N LYS A 296 -0.49 -1.01 -26.25
CA LYS A 296 -1.16 0.25 -26.58
C LYS A 296 -2.34 0.57 -25.66
N PHE A 297 -3.14 -0.45 -25.33
CA PHE A 297 -4.29 -0.28 -24.44
C PHE A 297 -3.87 0.05 -23.00
N ALA A 298 -2.87 -0.64 -22.45
CA ALA A 298 -2.32 -0.34 -21.13
C ALA A 298 -1.71 1.07 -21.05
N PHE A 299 -0.99 1.48 -22.10
CA PHE A 299 -0.44 2.82 -22.18
C PHE A 299 -1.54 3.89 -22.30
N GLY A 300 -2.54 3.68 -23.16
CA GLY A 300 -3.64 4.62 -23.36
C GLY A 300 -4.48 4.84 -22.09
N THR A 301 -4.81 3.76 -21.38
CA THR A 301 -5.53 3.84 -20.09
C THR A 301 -4.71 4.52 -19.00
N SER A 302 -3.40 4.24 -18.91
CA SER A 302 -2.50 4.94 -18.00
C SER A 302 -2.38 6.44 -18.33
N LEU A 303 -2.29 6.79 -19.61
CA LEU A 303 -2.22 8.18 -20.08
C LEU A 303 -3.51 8.95 -19.79
N LEU A 304 -4.68 8.34 -20.05
CA LEU A 304 -5.98 8.92 -19.69
C LEU A 304 -6.09 9.14 -18.18
N GLY A 305 -5.69 8.14 -17.39
CA GLY A 305 -5.64 8.25 -15.93
C GLY A 305 -4.69 9.35 -15.43
N TYR A 306 -3.58 9.60 -16.12
CA TYR A 306 -2.67 10.71 -15.83
C TYR A 306 -3.34 12.08 -16.04
N PHE A 307 -4.04 12.28 -17.15
CA PHE A 307 -4.77 13.53 -17.39
C PHE A 307 -5.89 13.76 -16.38
N LEU A 308 -6.64 12.71 -16.00
CA LEU A 308 -7.62 12.81 -14.93
C LEU A 308 -6.97 13.14 -13.58
N SER A 309 -5.77 12.62 -13.33
CA SER A 309 -5.03 12.91 -12.10
C SER A 309 -4.48 14.35 -12.05
N LEU A 310 -4.25 15.00 -13.20
CA LEU A 310 -3.87 16.43 -13.24
C LEU A 310 -4.98 17.32 -12.71
N ILE A 311 -6.24 16.95 -12.91
CA ILE A 311 -7.40 17.71 -12.40
C ILE A 311 -7.36 17.79 -10.87
N PHE A 312 -6.80 16.79 -10.17
CA PHE A 312 -6.64 16.83 -8.71
C PHE A 312 -5.81 18.02 -8.22
N LEU A 313 -4.87 18.53 -9.03
CA LEU A 313 -4.12 19.73 -8.69
C LEU A 313 -5.00 20.98 -8.62
N ALA A 314 -6.06 21.05 -9.43
CA ALA A 314 -7.02 22.15 -9.39
C ALA A 314 -8.00 22.04 -8.21
N MET A 315 -8.25 20.83 -7.69
CA MET A 315 -9.20 20.57 -6.62
C MET A 315 -8.59 20.84 -5.24
N GLY A 316 -8.41 22.12 -4.90
CA GLY A 316 -7.86 22.54 -3.60
C GLY A 316 -8.89 23.06 -2.62
N CYS A 317 -8.53 22.97 -1.34
CA CYS A 317 -9.14 23.72 -0.26
C CYS A 317 -8.15 24.72 0.35
N GLU A 318 -8.68 25.80 0.93
CA GLU A 318 -7.89 26.75 1.73
C GLU A 318 -7.39 26.08 3.01
N ASN A 319 -6.35 26.64 3.63
CA ASN A 319 -5.86 26.18 4.94
C ASN A 319 -6.94 26.41 6.02
N SER A 320 -6.98 25.54 7.02
CA SER A 320 -7.77 25.76 8.25
C SER A 320 -7.35 27.07 8.90
N LYS A 321 -8.30 27.95 9.27
CA LYS A 321 -8.00 29.22 9.93
C LYS A 321 -7.61 29.00 11.39
N VAL A 322 -6.32 29.10 11.69
CA VAL A 322 -5.76 28.92 13.02
C VAL A 322 -5.01 30.16 13.46
N ALA A 323 -5.43 30.73 14.59
CA ALA A 323 -4.85 31.95 15.15
C ALA A 323 -3.38 31.77 15.52
N GLY A 324 -2.54 32.72 15.10
CA GLY A 324 -1.09 32.72 15.29
C GLY A 324 -0.30 31.74 14.39
N ILE A 325 -0.98 30.98 13.51
CA ILE A 325 -0.32 30.03 12.58
C ILE A 325 -0.65 30.37 11.13
N THR A 326 -1.93 30.39 10.76
CA THR A 326 -2.37 30.69 9.39
C THR A 326 -3.02 32.06 9.29
N VAL A 327 -3.59 32.55 10.40
CA VAL A 327 -4.19 33.89 10.52
C VAL A 327 -3.62 34.57 11.76
N SER A 328 -3.42 35.89 11.72
CA SER A 328 -2.96 36.68 12.87
C SER A 328 -4.13 36.98 13.82
N TYR A 329 -3.82 37.25 15.10
CA TYR A 329 -4.82 37.66 16.09
C TYR A 329 -5.36 39.07 15.83
N THR A 330 -4.51 40.00 15.36
CA THR A 330 -4.82 41.43 15.20
C THR A 330 -4.59 41.97 13.78
N GLY A 331 -4.30 41.11 12.81
CA GLY A 331 -4.05 41.51 11.42
C GLY A 331 -2.59 41.84 11.08
N TYR A 332 -1.74 42.22 12.05
CA TYR A 332 -0.39 42.75 11.77
C TYR A 332 0.76 41.72 11.81
N GLU A 333 0.79 40.79 12.79
CA GLU A 333 1.84 39.75 12.84
C GLU A 333 1.31 38.35 13.22
N GLN A 334 1.92 37.30 12.65
CA GLN A 334 1.66 35.90 13.00
C GLN A 334 2.42 35.53 14.29
N SER A 335 1.87 35.94 15.43
CA SER A 335 2.34 35.55 16.75
C SER A 335 1.26 34.72 17.47
N LEU A 336 1.69 33.73 18.25
CA LEU A 336 0.79 33.01 19.17
C LEU A 336 0.37 33.87 20.37
N SER A 337 1.11 34.95 20.66
CA SER A 337 0.84 35.86 21.77
C SER A 337 0.30 37.18 21.24
N SER A 338 -0.78 37.65 21.86
CA SER A 338 -1.49 38.89 21.55
C SER A 338 -2.02 39.50 22.85
N ASP A 339 -2.42 40.77 22.82
CA ASP A 339 -2.93 41.48 24.00
C ASP A 339 -4.13 40.76 24.64
N CYS A 340 -4.98 40.14 23.82
CA CYS A 340 -6.15 39.40 24.30
C CYS A 340 -5.80 38.15 25.14
N ASN A 341 -4.68 37.48 24.87
CA ASN A 341 -4.25 36.28 25.62
C ASN A 341 -3.08 36.56 26.58
N SER A 342 -2.66 37.82 26.70
CA SER A 342 -1.55 38.25 27.56
C SER A 342 -1.81 38.04 29.05
N ALA A 343 -3.08 38.09 29.47
CA ALA A 343 -3.50 37.86 30.85
C ALA A 343 -3.29 36.40 31.31
N CYS A 344 -3.03 35.49 30.37
CA CYS A 344 -2.84 34.07 30.65
C CYS A 344 -1.41 33.62 30.27
N LEU A 345 -0.72 32.95 31.20
CA LEU A 345 0.59 32.32 30.94
C LEU A 345 0.44 31.03 30.12
N CYS A 346 -0.04 31.15 28.88
CA CYS A 346 -0.41 30.01 28.06
C CYS A 346 0.80 29.17 27.60
N SER A 347 0.66 27.86 27.71
CA SER A 347 1.65 26.92 27.19
C SER A 347 1.65 26.93 25.65
N ARG A 348 2.81 27.20 25.05
CA ARG A 348 3.00 27.11 23.59
C ARG A 348 3.12 25.66 23.08
N ARG A 349 3.14 24.68 23.99
CA ARG A 349 3.32 23.25 23.70
C ARG A 349 2.00 22.49 23.67
N GLU A 350 0.99 22.98 24.38
CA GLU A 350 -0.30 22.32 24.53
C GLU A 350 -1.14 22.48 23.26
N TRP A 351 -1.63 21.37 22.73
CA TRP A 351 -2.53 21.35 21.59
C TRP A 351 -3.88 20.85 22.11
N ASP A 352 -4.84 21.75 22.24
CA ASP A 352 -6.23 21.48 22.64
C ASP A 352 -7.15 22.42 21.85
N PRO A 353 -7.36 22.17 20.54
CA PRO A 353 -7.99 23.14 19.67
C PRO A 353 -9.43 23.43 20.09
N VAL A 354 -9.79 24.71 20.06
CA VAL A 354 -11.17 25.19 20.24
C VAL A 354 -11.60 26.06 19.07
N CYS A 355 -12.87 25.98 18.70
CA CYS A 355 -13.46 26.79 17.66
C CYS A 355 -14.19 27.98 18.29
N GLY A 356 -13.70 29.19 18.03
CA GLY A 356 -14.42 30.41 18.39
C GLY A 356 -15.62 30.62 17.48
N GLU A 357 -16.64 31.31 17.98
CA GLU A 357 -17.85 31.64 17.21
C GLU A 357 -17.55 32.52 15.97
N ASN A 358 -16.40 33.19 15.95
CA ASN A 358 -15.85 33.90 14.78
C ASN A 358 -15.33 32.98 13.65
N GLY A 359 -15.43 31.66 13.81
CA GLY A 359 -14.98 30.67 12.82
C GLY A 359 -13.46 30.53 12.73
N ILE A 360 -12.72 30.96 13.77
CA ILE A 360 -11.28 30.81 13.88
C ILE A 360 -10.97 29.74 14.94
N THR A 361 -10.04 28.84 14.61
CA THR A 361 -9.54 27.83 15.54
C THR A 361 -8.39 28.40 16.36
N TYR A 362 -8.43 28.20 17.67
CA TYR A 362 -7.35 28.57 18.60
C TYR A 362 -6.68 27.30 19.11
N MET A 363 -5.36 27.35 19.35
CA MET A 363 -4.57 26.17 19.73
C MET A 363 -4.89 25.64 21.13
N SER A 364 -5.43 26.48 22.02
CA SER A 364 -5.94 26.10 23.34
C SER A 364 -7.03 27.08 23.80
N PRO A 365 -7.89 26.70 24.78
CA PRO A 365 -8.83 27.64 25.39
C PRO A 365 -8.12 28.86 26.00
N CYS A 366 -6.93 28.65 26.57
CA CYS A 366 -6.08 29.71 27.10
C CYS A 366 -5.65 30.70 26.00
N LEU A 367 -5.22 30.19 24.84
CA LEU A 367 -4.83 31.02 23.70
C LEU A 367 -6.02 31.71 23.02
N ALA A 368 -7.24 31.25 23.29
CA ALA A 368 -8.49 31.95 22.96
C ALA A 368 -8.91 32.99 24.03
N GLY A 369 -8.22 33.02 25.18
CA GLY A 369 -8.48 33.96 26.27
C GLY A 369 -9.72 33.62 27.10
N CYS A 370 -10.15 32.35 27.11
CA CYS A 370 -11.32 31.91 27.87
C CYS A 370 -11.02 31.80 29.37
N THR A 371 -11.99 32.17 30.22
CA THR A 371 -11.82 32.20 31.68
C THR A 371 -12.71 31.21 32.43
N SER A 372 -13.78 30.74 31.81
CA SER A 372 -14.70 29.75 32.37
C SER A 372 -15.06 28.68 31.35
N SER A 373 -15.55 27.54 31.82
CA SER A 373 -16.09 26.46 30.98
C SER A 373 -17.36 25.90 31.59
N THR A 374 -18.35 25.61 30.75
CA THR A 374 -19.62 25.00 31.12
C THR A 374 -19.81 23.66 30.40
N GLY A 375 -20.52 22.72 31.03
CA GLY A 375 -20.75 21.37 30.48
C GLY A 375 -19.68 20.35 30.86
N THR A 376 -19.85 19.11 30.37
CA THR A 376 -18.98 17.97 30.65
C THR A 376 -18.64 17.21 29.37
N GLY A 377 -17.40 16.71 29.28
CA GLY A 377 -16.95 15.89 28.16
C GLY A 377 -17.08 16.60 26.82
N ARG A 378 -17.75 15.97 25.85
CA ARG A 378 -17.93 16.51 24.48
C ARG A 378 -18.83 17.74 24.40
N ASN A 379 -19.66 17.98 25.41
CA ASN A 379 -20.56 19.13 25.45
C ASN A 379 -19.94 20.31 26.20
N THR A 380 -18.62 20.28 26.44
CA THR A 380 -17.93 21.40 27.09
C THR A 380 -17.88 22.60 26.15
N VAL A 381 -18.31 23.75 26.67
CA VAL A 381 -18.24 25.06 26.01
C VAL A 381 -17.38 25.96 26.88
N PHE A 382 -16.49 26.71 26.26
CA PHE A 382 -15.66 27.70 26.94
C PHE A 382 -16.29 29.07 26.80
N ASP A 383 -16.34 29.80 27.91
CA ASP A 383 -17.04 31.07 28.05
C ASP A 383 -16.05 32.20 28.35
N ASN A 384 -16.47 33.42 28.01
CA ASN A 384 -15.74 34.65 28.23
C ASN A 384 -14.33 34.63 27.61
N CYS A 385 -14.27 34.31 26.31
CA CYS A 385 -13.06 34.22 25.50
C CYS A 385 -12.70 35.57 24.86
N SER A 386 -11.71 36.26 25.42
CA SER A 386 -11.30 37.62 24.99
C SER A 386 -10.72 37.70 23.57
N CYS A 387 -10.17 36.62 23.01
CA CYS A 387 -9.59 36.65 21.66
C CYS A 387 -10.61 36.34 20.55
N VAL A 388 -11.86 36.03 20.90
CA VAL A 388 -12.94 35.67 19.95
C VAL A 388 -13.70 36.90 19.43
N LEU A 389 -13.42 38.10 19.98
CA LEU A 389 -14.07 39.35 19.60
C LEU A 389 -14.09 39.57 18.07
N LEU A 390 -15.30 39.75 17.52
CA LEU A 390 -15.51 40.17 16.14
C LEU A 390 -15.12 41.64 16.00
N ALA A 391 -14.34 41.97 14.97
CA ALA A 391 -13.80 43.30 14.72
C ALA A 391 -14.87 44.38 14.43
N ASP A 392 -16.15 44.01 14.34
CA ASP A 392 -17.25 44.95 14.21
C ASP A 392 -18.53 44.36 14.85
N THR A 393 -19.15 45.16 15.73
CA THR A 393 -20.47 45.00 16.36
C THR A 393 -20.68 44.05 17.56
N GLN A 394 -21.22 44.69 18.63
CA GLN A 394 -21.93 44.27 19.84
C GLN A 394 -22.06 42.77 20.21
N GLN A 395 -21.61 42.46 21.44
CA GLN A 395 -22.29 41.58 22.41
C GLN A 395 -22.83 40.23 21.90
N GLY A 396 -22.07 39.55 21.04
CA GLY A 396 -22.19 38.10 20.89
C GLY A 396 -21.65 37.37 22.12
N ASN A 397 -22.15 36.18 22.39
CA ASN A 397 -21.61 35.32 23.44
C ASN A 397 -20.15 34.98 23.10
N LEU A 398 -19.19 35.37 23.94
CA LEU A 398 -17.76 35.13 23.72
C LEU A 398 -17.40 33.67 23.99
N THR A 399 -17.93 32.77 23.17
CA THR A 399 -17.85 31.34 23.41
C THR A 399 -16.96 30.62 22.41
N ALA A 400 -16.35 29.54 22.87
CA ALA A 400 -15.61 28.62 22.04
C ALA A 400 -16.02 27.17 22.32
N THR A 401 -16.19 26.39 21.27
CA THR A 401 -16.55 24.96 21.36
C THR A 401 -15.34 24.07 21.14
N LEU A 402 -15.42 22.82 21.59
CA LEU A 402 -14.34 21.85 21.44
C LEU A 402 -14.03 21.53 19.98
N GLY A 403 -12.75 21.37 19.67
CA GLY A 403 -12.26 20.92 18.38
C GLY A 403 -11.94 22.07 17.41
N GLN A 404 -11.55 21.69 16.20
CA GLN A 404 -11.26 22.64 15.14
C GLN A 404 -12.56 23.15 14.52
N CYS A 405 -12.58 24.40 14.08
CA CYS A 405 -13.74 24.92 13.35
C CYS A 405 -13.97 24.09 12.08
N PRO A 406 -15.24 23.79 11.74
CA PRO A 406 -15.56 23.12 10.50
C PRO A 406 -14.96 23.88 9.32
N HIS A 407 -14.35 23.13 8.41
CA HIS A 407 -13.83 23.69 7.17
C HIS A 407 -14.99 24.29 6.36
N ARG A 408 -14.78 25.47 5.76
CA ARG A 408 -15.80 26.23 5.00
C ARG A 408 -16.64 25.32 4.08
N ASP A 409 -17.92 25.68 3.92
CA ASP A 409 -18.92 25.02 3.05
C ASP A 409 -18.44 24.71 1.61
N SER A 410 -17.45 25.45 1.11
CA SER A 410 -16.85 25.22 -0.20
C SER A 410 -16.03 23.92 -0.28
N CYS A 411 -15.35 23.52 0.79
CA CYS A 411 -14.50 22.33 0.79
C CYS A 411 -15.33 21.03 0.90
N ASP A 412 -16.40 21.05 1.71
CA ASP A 412 -17.33 19.93 1.82
C ASP A 412 -18.08 19.67 0.50
N LYS A 413 -18.32 20.71 -0.30
CA LYS A 413 -18.85 20.58 -1.67
C LYS A 413 -17.82 19.99 -2.63
N MET A 414 -16.54 20.33 -2.50
CA MET A 414 -15.46 19.83 -3.39
C MET A 414 -15.08 18.37 -3.13
N PHE A 415 -15.20 17.92 -1.88
CA PHE A 415 -14.87 16.56 -1.47
C PHE A 415 -15.57 15.44 -2.28
N PRO A 416 -16.91 15.44 -2.49
CA PRO A 416 -17.57 14.40 -3.28
C PRO A 416 -17.11 14.38 -4.74
N TYR A 417 -16.84 15.54 -5.35
CA TYR A 417 -16.28 15.60 -6.70
C TYR A 417 -14.88 14.97 -6.76
N PHE A 418 -14.03 15.27 -5.77
CA PHE A 418 -12.71 14.66 -5.67
C PHE A 418 -12.81 13.15 -5.53
N LEU A 419 -13.72 12.67 -4.68
CA LEU A 419 -13.95 11.24 -4.47
C LEU A 419 -14.40 10.57 -5.76
N ALA A 420 -15.41 11.11 -6.45
CA ALA A 420 -15.93 10.58 -7.70
C ALA A 420 -14.86 10.52 -8.79
N LEU A 421 -14.09 11.60 -8.97
CA LEU A 421 -12.99 11.64 -9.92
C LEU A 421 -11.87 10.67 -9.54
N SER A 422 -11.59 10.49 -8.24
CA SER A 422 -10.59 9.54 -7.76
C SER A 422 -10.96 8.09 -8.05
N VAL A 423 -12.26 7.76 -7.95
CA VAL A 423 -12.79 6.43 -8.27
C VAL A 423 -12.73 6.17 -9.78
N LEU A 424 -13.15 7.15 -10.58
CA LEU A 424 -13.07 7.08 -12.04
C LEU A 424 -11.63 6.92 -12.53
N SER A 425 -10.70 7.73 -12.00
CA SER A 425 -9.27 7.64 -12.32
C SER A 425 -8.70 6.28 -11.92
N SER A 426 -9.02 5.79 -10.73
CA SER A 426 -8.56 4.47 -10.25
C SER A 426 -9.07 3.33 -11.15
N PHE A 427 -10.35 3.38 -11.53
CA PHE A 427 -10.95 2.42 -12.47
C PHE A 427 -10.23 2.45 -13.81
N ILE A 428 -10.06 3.63 -14.42
CA ILE A 428 -9.40 3.78 -15.73
C ILE A 428 -7.96 3.29 -15.70
N ILE A 429 -7.18 3.65 -14.69
CA ILE A 429 -5.80 3.19 -14.54
C ILE A 429 -5.76 1.66 -14.41
N SER A 430 -6.69 1.08 -13.65
CA SER A 430 -6.73 -0.36 -13.41
C SER A 430 -7.17 -1.19 -14.62
N LEU A 431 -7.89 -0.62 -15.60
CA LEU A 431 -8.18 -1.27 -16.89
C LEU A 431 -6.89 -1.73 -17.61
N GLY A 432 -5.82 -0.93 -17.49
CA GLY A 432 -4.52 -1.25 -18.08
C GLY A 432 -3.72 -2.29 -17.29
N GLY A 433 -4.10 -2.62 -16.06
CA GLY A 433 -3.33 -3.49 -15.16
C GLY A 433 -3.18 -4.92 -15.69
N THR A 434 -4.28 -5.58 -16.02
CA THR A 434 -4.26 -6.96 -16.55
C THR A 434 -3.53 -7.05 -17.89
N PRO A 435 -3.80 -6.18 -18.89
CA PRO A 435 -3.04 -6.14 -20.13
C PRO A 435 -1.53 -5.91 -19.90
N ALA A 436 -1.14 -5.00 -18.99
CA ALA A 436 0.26 -4.74 -18.67
C ALA A 436 0.95 -5.96 -18.05
N PHE A 437 0.29 -6.67 -17.13
CA PHE A 437 0.82 -7.92 -16.56
C PHE A 437 0.97 -9.02 -17.61
N MET A 438 0.01 -9.14 -18.53
CA MET A 438 0.08 -10.13 -19.61
C MET A 438 1.22 -9.88 -20.61
N LEU A 439 1.67 -8.63 -20.78
CA LEU A 439 2.86 -8.32 -21.58
C LEU A 439 4.11 -8.95 -20.99
N LEU A 440 4.28 -8.84 -19.67
CA LEU A 440 5.40 -9.48 -18.97
C LEU A 440 5.42 -10.98 -19.23
N VAL A 441 4.26 -11.64 -19.07
CA VAL A 441 4.16 -13.10 -19.24
C VAL A 441 4.38 -13.53 -20.70
N ARG A 442 3.91 -12.76 -21.69
CA ARG A 442 3.99 -13.12 -23.11
C ARG A 442 5.34 -12.78 -23.77
N CYS A 443 6.08 -11.81 -23.25
CA CYS A 443 7.39 -11.41 -23.80
C CYS A 443 8.56 -12.29 -23.32
N ILE A 444 8.31 -13.24 -22.43
CA ILE A 444 9.34 -14.08 -21.80
C ILE A 444 9.19 -15.51 -22.28
N LYS A 445 10.32 -16.12 -22.67
CA LYS A 445 10.38 -17.53 -23.08
C LYS A 445 9.79 -18.42 -21.97
N PRO A 446 9.01 -19.47 -22.29
CA PRO A 446 8.34 -20.33 -21.31
C PRO A 446 9.25 -20.80 -20.17
N GLU A 447 10.46 -21.22 -20.53
CA GLU A 447 11.49 -21.68 -19.59
C GLU A 447 11.84 -20.63 -18.54
N LEU A 448 11.91 -19.34 -18.88
CA LEU A 448 12.39 -18.26 -18.01
C LEU A 448 11.29 -17.55 -17.21
N LYS A 449 10.01 -17.89 -17.41
CA LYS A 449 8.87 -17.12 -16.88
C LYS A 449 8.85 -17.05 -15.36
N SER A 450 9.07 -18.17 -14.68
CA SER A 450 9.03 -18.26 -13.21
C SER A 450 10.15 -17.44 -12.57
N LEU A 451 11.38 -17.57 -13.08
CA LEU A 451 12.54 -16.80 -12.63
C LEU A 451 12.32 -15.29 -12.84
N ALA A 452 11.84 -14.91 -14.01
CA ALA A 452 11.60 -13.52 -14.35
C ALA A 452 10.46 -12.88 -13.55
N LEU A 453 9.41 -13.63 -13.24
CA LEU A 453 8.33 -13.17 -12.37
C LEU A 453 8.84 -13.02 -10.92
N GLY A 454 9.69 -13.94 -10.46
CA GLY A 454 10.35 -13.85 -9.15
C GLY A 454 11.24 -12.60 -9.02
N ILE A 455 12.11 -12.33 -10.00
CA ILE A 455 12.94 -11.11 -10.04
C ILE A 455 12.05 -9.86 -10.11
N TYR A 456 11.01 -9.88 -10.94
CA TYR A 456 10.05 -8.78 -11.05
C TYR A 456 9.37 -8.46 -9.71
N THR A 457 8.84 -9.48 -9.02
CA THR A 457 8.20 -9.29 -7.71
C THR A 457 9.20 -8.82 -6.66
N LEU A 458 10.40 -9.40 -6.60
CA LEU A 458 11.43 -8.97 -5.65
C LEU A 458 11.83 -7.51 -5.88
N ALA A 459 12.08 -7.12 -7.13
CA ALA A 459 12.47 -5.77 -7.49
C ALA A 459 11.37 -4.75 -7.20
N THR A 460 10.11 -5.04 -7.58
CA THR A 460 8.97 -4.15 -7.30
C THR A 460 8.72 -4.00 -5.79
N ARG A 461 8.83 -5.07 -5.00
CA ARG A 461 8.66 -4.97 -3.54
C ARG A 461 9.80 -4.20 -2.87
N THR A 462 11.04 -4.44 -3.29
CA THR A 462 12.23 -3.83 -2.67
C THR A 462 12.45 -2.39 -3.10
N LEU A 463 12.28 -2.09 -4.39
CA LEU A 463 12.60 -0.78 -4.98
C LEU A 463 11.39 0.13 -5.13
N ALA A 464 10.16 -0.40 -5.06
CA ALA A 464 8.94 0.42 -5.03
C ALA A 464 8.20 0.35 -3.70
N GLY A 465 8.00 -0.85 -3.15
CA GLY A 465 7.28 -1.06 -1.90
C GLY A 465 7.89 -0.30 -0.71
N ILE A 466 9.18 -0.52 -0.45
CA ILE A 466 9.87 0.02 0.74
C ILE A 466 10.15 1.53 0.61
N PRO A 467 10.70 2.05 -0.50
CA PRO A 467 11.12 3.45 -0.56
C PRO A 467 9.93 4.41 -0.67
N ALA A 468 8.87 4.04 -1.41
CA ALA A 468 7.76 4.95 -1.70
C ALA A 468 7.14 5.58 -0.44
N PRO A 469 6.69 4.81 0.58
CA PRO A 469 6.16 5.41 1.80
C PRO A 469 7.15 6.32 2.51
N ILE A 470 8.46 6.01 2.49
CA ILE A 470 9.48 6.75 3.24
C ILE A 470 9.66 8.16 2.67
N TYR A 471 9.95 8.27 1.37
CA TYR A 471 10.22 9.59 0.79
C TYR A 471 8.93 10.41 0.58
N PHE A 472 7.79 9.78 0.30
CA PHE A 472 6.50 10.48 0.29
C PHE A 472 6.20 11.07 1.67
N GLY A 473 6.41 10.31 2.74
CA GLY A 473 6.22 10.77 4.12
C GLY A 473 7.15 11.94 4.46
N ALA A 474 8.44 11.80 4.15
CA ALA A 474 9.41 12.86 4.38
C ALA A 474 9.06 14.16 3.64
N ILE A 475 8.59 14.08 2.39
CA ILE A 475 8.15 15.24 1.61
C ILE A 475 6.88 15.86 2.20
N ILE A 476 5.91 15.05 2.61
CA ILE A 476 4.69 15.53 3.26
C ILE A 476 5.04 16.28 4.56
N ASP A 477 5.95 15.74 5.36
CA ASP A 477 6.43 16.34 6.61
C ASP A 477 7.09 17.70 6.42
N THR A 478 7.67 18.01 5.25
CA THR A 478 8.21 19.35 4.95
C THR A 478 7.13 20.44 4.95
N THR A 479 5.86 20.06 4.76
CA THR A 479 4.70 20.97 4.73
C THR A 479 4.08 21.21 6.10
N CYS A 480 4.65 20.63 7.16
CA CYS A 480 4.15 20.78 8.51
C CYS A 480 4.28 22.23 9.01
N LEU A 481 3.15 22.85 9.37
CA LEU A 481 3.11 24.19 9.98
C LEU A 481 3.32 24.12 11.50
N LYS A 482 2.80 23.08 12.15
CA LYS A 482 2.92 22.91 13.60
C LYS A 482 3.27 21.48 13.98
N TRP A 483 4.49 21.31 14.47
CA TRP A 483 4.95 20.06 15.07
C TRP A 483 4.39 19.89 16.49
N GLY A 484 3.90 18.69 16.80
CA GLY A 484 3.74 18.27 18.18
C GLY A 484 5.10 18.16 18.88
N ILE A 485 5.11 18.24 20.20
CA ILE A 485 6.33 18.10 21.01
C ILE A 485 6.17 16.84 21.87
N LYS A 486 7.18 15.99 21.90
CA LYS A 486 7.18 14.80 22.76
C LYS A 486 7.39 15.22 24.22
N MET A 487 6.91 14.40 25.17
CA MET A 487 7.12 14.64 26.61
C MET A 487 8.60 14.78 26.98
N CYS A 488 9.47 14.06 26.26
CA CYS A 488 10.92 14.11 26.42
C CYS A 488 11.61 15.24 25.64
N GLY A 489 10.85 16.18 25.08
CA GLY A 489 11.37 17.14 24.09
C GLY A 489 11.62 16.51 22.71
N GLY A 490 11.82 17.36 21.71
CA GLY A 490 11.95 16.97 20.30
C GLY A 490 10.62 16.96 19.54
N ARG A 491 10.72 16.80 18.21
CA ARG A 491 9.57 16.81 17.29
C ARG A 491 8.75 15.52 17.41
N GLY A 492 7.45 15.68 17.59
CA GLY A 492 6.42 14.62 17.56
C GLY A 492 5.71 14.57 16.21
N ALA A 493 4.48 14.05 16.18
CA ALA A 493 3.65 14.07 14.98
C ALA A 493 3.25 15.51 14.61
N CYS A 494 3.17 15.79 13.30
CA CYS A 494 2.62 17.06 12.84
C CYS A 494 1.13 17.18 13.18
N ARG A 495 0.70 18.35 13.63
CA ARG A 495 -0.69 18.65 13.96
C ARG A 495 -1.45 19.30 12.82
N ILE A 496 -0.80 20.20 12.09
CA ILE A 496 -1.38 20.94 10.97
C ILE A 496 -0.34 21.07 9.86
N TYR A 497 -0.79 20.79 8.65
CA TYR A 497 -0.02 20.93 7.43
C TYR A 497 -0.49 22.13 6.61
N ASN A 498 0.38 22.66 5.76
CA ASN A 498 0.00 23.61 4.72
C ASN A 498 -0.69 22.84 3.59
N THR A 499 -2.00 22.97 3.48
CA THR A 499 -2.89 22.28 2.55
C THR A 499 -2.47 22.46 1.08
N SER A 500 -2.05 23.67 0.70
CA SER A 500 -1.60 23.98 -0.67
C SER A 500 -0.27 23.32 -1.01
N ALA A 501 0.72 23.45 -0.12
CA ALA A 501 2.03 22.83 -0.32
C ALA A 501 1.93 21.31 -0.28
N TYR A 502 1.14 20.74 0.64
CA TYR A 502 0.88 19.30 0.71
C TYR A 502 0.34 18.82 -0.63
N ARG A 503 -0.74 19.43 -1.14
CA ARG A 503 -1.35 19.05 -2.42
C ARG A 503 -0.34 19.04 -3.56
N ILE A 504 0.42 20.13 -3.74
CA ILE A 504 1.36 20.27 -4.85
C ILE A 504 2.49 19.23 -4.73
N LEU A 505 3.08 19.06 -3.54
CA LEU A 505 4.20 18.14 -3.36
C LEU A 505 3.76 16.67 -3.46
N TYR A 506 2.66 16.31 -2.82
CA TYR A 506 2.13 14.94 -2.82
C TYR A 506 1.65 14.49 -4.21
N LEU A 507 0.80 15.28 -4.86
CA LEU A 507 0.28 14.95 -6.18
C LEU A 507 1.35 15.20 -7.27
N GLY A 508 2.15 16.25 -7.13
CA GLY A 508 3.23 16.56 -8.07
C GLY A 508 4.30 15.48 -8.11
N LEU A 509 4.68 14.92 -6.96
CA LEU A 509 5.61 13.78 -6.91
C LEU A 509 5.00 12.52 -7.57
N THR A 510 3.73 12.25 -7.29
CA THR A 510 2.98 11.15 -7.91
C THR A 510 2.99 11.28 -9.44
N LEU A 511 2.67 12.47 -9.95
CA LEU A 511 2.64 12.79 -11.38
C LEU A 511 4.04 12.78 -12.00
N GLY A 512 5.03 13.36 -11.33
CA GLY A 512 6.42 13.40 -11.80
C GLY A 512 7.00 12.01 -12.04
N LEU A 513 6.80 11.08 -11.10
CA LEU A 513 7.20 9.68 -11.26
C LEU A 513 6.52 9.02 -12.47
N ARG A 514 5.23 9.32 -12.72
CA ARG A 514 4.50 8.80 -13.89
C ARG A 514 4.98 9.40 -15.19
N THR A 515 5.31 10.70 -15.20
CA THR A 515 5.88 11.38 -16.37
C THR A 515 7.19 10.75 -16.80
N ILE A 516 8.11 10.51 -15.85
CA ILE A 516 9.36 9.80 -16.11
C ILE A 516 9.07 8.38 -16.65
N SER A 517 8.10 7.68 -16.05
CA SER A 517 7.69 6.36 -16.56
C SER A 517 7.16 6.41 -17.99
N PHE A 518 6.44 7.45 -18.42
CA PHE A 518 5.91 7.53 -19.78
C PHE A 518 7.02 7.69 -20.82
N PHE A 519 8.06 8.45 -20.54
CA PHE A 519 9.23 8.54 -21.42
C PHE A 519 9.90 7.17 -21.59
N LEU A 520 10.07 6.43 -20.50
CA LEU A 520 10.59 5.05 -20.54
C LEU A 520 9.63 4.08 -21.23
N CYS A 521 8.31 4.25 -21.10
CA CYS A 521 7.33 3.47 -21.85
C CYS A 521 7.49 3.68 -23.35
N ILE A 522 7.61 4.93 -23.83
CA ILE A 522 7.79 5.25 -25.25
C ILE A 522 9.06 4.59 -25.79
N TYR A 523 10.16 4.68 -25.05
CA TYR A 523 11.40 3.98 -25.37
C TYR A 523 11.20 2.44 -25.42
N GLY A 524 10.54 1.87 -24.41
CA GLY A 524 10.20 0.45 -24.34
C GLY A 524 9.32 -0.02 -25.50
N PHE A 525 8.35 0.79 -25.95
CA PHE A 525 7.55 0.51 -27.15
C PHE A 525 8.40 0.44 -28.41
N ALA A 526 9.37 1.35 -28.58
CA ALA A 526 10.27 1.34 -29.72
C ALA A 526 11.14 0.07 -29.73
N LEU A 527 11.67 -0.34 -28.57
CA LEU A 527 12.42 -1.59 -28.42
C LEU A 527 11.55 -2.82 -28.70
N LEU A 528 10.34 -2.87 -28.14
CA LEU A 528 9.40 -3.98 -28.34
C LEU A 528 9.03 -4.13 -29.83
N LYS A 529 8.77 -3.01 -30.52
CA LYS A 529 8.48 -3.01 -31.97
C LYS A 529 9.67 -3.54 -32.78
N ARG A 530 10.90 -3.16 -32.42
CA ARG A 530 12.13 -3.67 -33.06
C ARG A 530 12.31 -5.17 -32.81
N HIS A 531 12.04 -5.63 -31.60
CA HIS A 531 12.12 -7.05 -31.24
C HIS A 531 11.14 -7.90 -32.04
N ILE A 532 9.85 -7.50 -32.08
CA ILE A 532 8.82 -8.21 -32.85
C ILE A 532 9.17 -8.24 -34.34
N LYS A 533 9.61 -7.11 -34.92
CA LYS A 533 10.04 -7.07 -36.33
C LYS A 533 11.24 -7.98 -36.61
N LYS A 534 12.16 -8.12 -35.66
CA LYS A 534 13.32 -9.03 -35.78
C LYS A 534 12.88 -10.49 -35.70
N GLU A 535 11.95 -10.83 -34.80
CA GLU A 535 11.38 -12.18 -34.72
C GLU A 535 10.58 -12.55 -35.97
N GLU A 536 9.76 -11.65 -36.50
CA GLU A 536 9.04 -11.84 -37.76
C GLU A 536 10.01 -12.09 -38.92
N LYS A 537 11.09 -11.30 -39.01
CA LYS A 537 12.13 -11.50 -40.04
C LYS A 537 12.84 -12.84 -39.89
N ASN A 538 13.18 -13.25 -38.67
CA ASN A 538 13.83 -14.53 -38.40
C ASN A 538 12.90 -15.71 -38.71
N ALA A 539 11.61 -15.62 -38.36
CA ALA A 539 10.61 -16.63 -38.68
C ALA A 539 10.42 -16.77 -40.20
N LEU A 540 10.42 -15.65 -40.94
CA LEU A 540 10.35 -15.67 -42.40
C LEU A 540 11.60 -16.33 -43.02
N THR A 541 12.78 -16.05 -42.45
CA THR A 541 14.07 -16.58 -42.94
C THR A 541 14.21 -18.08 -42.64
N ASN A 542 13.77 -18.52 -41.46
CA ASN A 542 13.76 -19.94 -41.09
C ASN A 542 12.71 -20.71 -41.89
N GLY A 543 11.52 -20.15 -42.08
CA GLY A 543 10.48 -20.76 -42.91
C GLY A 543 10.90 -20.87 -44.38
N SER A 544 11.63 -19.89 -44.93
CA SER A 544 12.22 -20.02 -46.27
C SER A 544 13.32 -21.07 -46.34
N ALA A 545 14.14 -21.21 -45.30
CA ALA A 545 15.20 -22.22 -45.24
C ALA A 545 14.63 -23.64 -45.08
N GLU A 546 13.57 -23.82 -44.29
CA GLU A 546 12.82 -25.08 -44.19
C GLU A 546 12.16 -25.45 -45.52
N LEU A 547 11.52 -24.47 -46.20
CA LEU A 547 10.92 -24.69 -47.52
C LEU A 547 11.97 -25.05 -48.60
N GLU A 548 13.17 -24.45 -48.54
CA GLU A 548 14.30 -24.81 -49.41
C GLU A 548 14.90 -26.18 -49.08
N SER A 549 14.89 -26.59 -47.80
CA SER A 549 15.34 -27.93 -47.39
C SER A 549 14.38 -29.01 -47.87
N LEU A 550 13.07 -28.80 -47.73
CA LEU A 550 12.02 -29.70 -48.24
C LEU A 550 12.08 -29.79 -49.77
N ARG A 551 12.35 -28.68 -50.46
CA ARG A 551 12.52 -28.67 -51.93
C ARG A 551 13.81 -29.36 -52.40
N LYS A 552 14.82 -29.49 -51.55
CA LYS A 552 16.05 -30.27 -51.83
C LYS A 552 15.83 -31.76 -51.55
N GLU A 553 15.03 -32.12 -50.55
CA GLU A 553 14.57 -33.50 -50.33
C GLU A 553 13.70 -33.99 -51.48
N ASP A 554 12.75 -33.18 -51.98
CA ASP A 554 11.92 -33.53 -53.15
C ASP A 554 12.71 -33.65 -54.46
N ARG A 555 13.86 -32.96 -54.59
CA ARG A 555 14.75 -33.13 -55.77
C ARG A 555 15.68 -34.33 -55.64
N SER A 556 15.95 -34.80 -54.43
CA SER A 556 16.79 -35.99 -54.19
C SER A 556 15.97 -37.28 -54.23
N SER A 557 14.67 -37.24 -53.92
CA SER A 557 13.73 -38.36 -54.15
C SER A 557 13.51 -38.65 -55.64
N VAL A 558 13.40 -37.61 -56.48
CA VAL A 558 13.26 -37.75 -57.95
C VAL A 558 14.52 -38.33 -58.63
N HIS A 559 15.69 -38.25 -58.00
CA HIS A 559 16.92 -38.86 -58.53
C HIS A 559 17.16 -40.29 -58.02
N CYS A 560 16.31 -40.80 -57.12
CA CYS A 560 16.43 -42.15 -56.55
C CYS A 560 15.48 -43.19 -57.19
N GLU A 561 14.67 -42.81 -58.19
CA GLU A 561 13.80 -43.75 -58.93
C GLU A 561 14.49 -44.45 -60.11
N GLN A 562 15.80 -44.26 -60.32
CA GLN A 562 16.54 -44.88 -61.45
C GLN A 562 17.45 -46.05 -61.10
N PHE A 563 17.46 -46.53 -59.84
CA PHE A 563 18.19 -47.76 -59.48
C PHE A 563 17.38 -48.62 -58.51
N ILE A 564 16.51 -49.48 -59.06
CA ILE A 564 15.96 -50.64 -58.36
C ILE A 564 16.63 -51.89 -58.94
N PRO A 565 17.49 -52.61 -58.20
CA PRO A 565 17.74 -54.02 -58.45
C PRO A 565 16.60 -54.84 -57.82
N ALA A 566 15.99 -55.70 -58.64
CA ALA A 566 14.93 -56.62 -58.22
C ALA A 566 15.40 -57.54 -57.07
N CYS A 567 14.58 -57.66 -56.03
CA CYS A 567 14.72 -58.70 -55.02
C CYS A 567 13.40 -59.50 -54.98
N ASN A 568 13.52 -60.77 -55.32
CA ASN A 568 12.45 -61.75 -55.45
C ASN A 568 12.38 -62.60 -54.17
N PRO A 569 11.21 -62.78 -53.53
CA PRO A 569 11.05 -63.82 -52.53
C PRO A 569 9.86 -64.73 -52.85
N ASP A 570 10.10 -65.75 -53.66
CA ASP A 570 9.32 -67.00 -53.63
C ASP A 570 10.23 -68.11 -53.08
N ARG A 571 9.97 -68.54 -51.84
CA ARG A 571 10.25 -69.91 -51.39
C ARG A 571 9.57 -70.24 -50.06
N GLU A 572 8.37 -70.80 -50.17
CA GLU A 572 7.85 -71.76 -49.18
C GLU A 572 8.70 -73.05 -49.22
N THR A 573 9.01 -73.64 -48.06
CA THR A 573 8.68 -75.03 -47.64
C THR A 573 9.59 -75.57 -46.53
N HIS A 574 8.99 -76.44 -45.71
CA HIS A 574 9.49 -77.27 -44.59
C HIS A 574 9.44 -76.57 -43.21
N LEU A 575 8.62 -76.97 -42.23
CA LEU A 575 7.77 -78.15 -42.04
C LEU A 575 6.63 -77.78 -41.07
#